data_AF-A0A8B6G964-F1
#
_entry.id   AF-A0A8B6G964-F1
#
_cell.length_a   1.000
_cell.length_b   1.000
_cell.length_c   1.000
_cell.angle_alpha   90.00
_cell.angle_beta   90.00
_cell.angle_gamma   90.00
#
_symmetry.space_group_name_H-M   'P 1'
#
loop_
_entity.id
_entity.type
_entity.pdbx_description
1 polymer ?
#
loop_
_entity_poly.entity_id
_entity_poly.type
_entity_poly.pdbx_seq_one_letter_code
_entity_poly.pdbx_strand_id
1 'polypeptide(L)'
;MLEKCKKGNAIQKMVTEEGLLTKRTIYKLVDASNVLDELADFPVLSMDKLREITMGVYQLKQAPNYVREHEGEDGKFELYVCKIKANLLKIKIQSRHSNKLSHTVFISYSDEGDIEGWYCTCKSGARVVGCCAHVASVLWYLGYQRLEQQSGSRRDFKTSVLDASHIPSSDESDCDSLPEE
;
A
#
# COMPACT_ATOMS: atom_id res chain seq x y z
N MET A 1 13.74 8.95 -13.48
CA MET A 1 12.49 8.22 -13.81
C MET A 1 12.40 7.82 -15.28
N LEU A 2 12.60 8.74 -16.24
CA LEU A 2 12.51 8.43 -17.69
C LEU A 2 13.39 7.26 -18.15
N GLU A 3 14.61 7.15 -17.63
CA GLU A 3 15.50 6.01 -17.93
C GLU A 3 15.00 4.68 -17.37
N LYS A 4 14.21 4.69 -16.28
CA LYS A 4 13.58 3.46 -15.75
C LYS A 4 12.46 2.98 -16.66
N CYS A 5 11.71 3.87 -17.31
CA CYS A 5 10.66 3.51 -18.28
C CYS A 5 11.21 2.73 -19.48
N LYS A 6 12.46 2.99 -19.88
CA LYS A 6 13.10 2.31 -21.01
C LYS A 6 13.53 0.88 -20.68
N LYS A 7 13.68 0.57 -19.39
CA LYS A 7 14.06 -0.75 -18.90
C LYS A 7 12.79 -1.55 -18.58
N GLY A 8 12.79 -2.83 -18.91
CA GLY A 8 11.70 -3.74 -18.52
C GLY A 8 11.68 -3.99 -17.01
N ASN A 9 10.60 -4.58 -16.50
CA ASN A 9 10.50 -4.93 -15.09
C ASN A 9 11.38 -6.16 -14.80
N ALA A 10 12.51 -5.93 -14.12
CA ALA A 10 13.47 -6.97 -13.78
C ALA A 10 12.87 -8.05 -12.85
N ILE A 11 12.01 -7.66 -11.91
CA ILE A 11 11.35 -8.60 -10.99
C ILE A 11 10.36 -9.48 -11.74
N GLN A 12 9.58 -8.91 -12.66
CA GLN A 12 8.70 -9.68 -13.52
C GLN A 12 9.49 -10.72 -14.34
N LYS A 13 10.60 -10.30 -14.96
CA LYS A 13 11.46 -11.19 -15.75
C LYS A 13 11.96 -12.36 -14.89
N MET A 14 12.52 -12.07 -13.71
CA MET A 14 13.00 -13.08 -12.77
C MET A 14 11.88 -14.03 -12.33
N VAL A 15 10.70 -13.51 -11.98
CA VAL A 15 9.55 -14.31 -11.56
C VAL A 15 9.10 -15.28 -12.64
N THR A 16 9.14 -14.86 -13.91
CA THR A 16 8.81 -15.71 -15.07
C THR A 16 9.89 -16.74 -15.34
N GLU A 17 11.17 -16.36 -15.36
CA GLU A 17 12.29 -17.25 -15.65
C GLU A 17 12.47 -18.35 -14.60
N GLU A 18 12.32 -18.00 -13.31
CA GLU A 18 12.45 -18.95 -12.20
C GLU A 18 11.13 -19.69 -11.87
N GLY A 19 10.04 -19.39 -12.58
CA GLY A 19 8.73 -20.02 -12.36
C GLY A 19 8.16 -19.79 -10.95
N LEU A 20 8.44 -18.62 -10.34
CA LEU A 20 8.14 -18.38 -8.92
C LEU A 20 6.65 -18.32 -8.61
N LEU A 21 5.79 -18.12 -9.61
CA LEU A 21 4.34 -18.14 -9.44
C LEU A 21 3.80 -19.54 -9.17
N THR A 22 4.26 -20.54 -9.92
CA THR A 22 3.77 -21.93 -9.87
C THR A 22 4.50 -22.76 -8.83
N LYS A 23 5.74 -22.39 -8.47
CA LYS A 23 6.53 -23.07 -7.45
C LYS A 23 5.77 -23.14 -6.12
N ARG A 24 5.65 -24.35 -5.56
CA ARG A 24 5.03 -24.58 -4.25
C ARG A 24 5.75 -23.74 -3.21
N THR A 25 5.00 -22.93 -2.48
CA THR A 25 5.52 -22.03 -1.46
C THR A 25 4.69 -22.14 -0.19
N ILE A 26 5.35 -22.08 0.96
CA ILE A 26 4.69 -22.06 2.27
C ILE A 26 4.52 -20.59 2.65
N TYR A 27 3.27 -20.17 2.80
CA TYR A 27 2.95 -18.83 3.26
C TYR A 27 2.80 -18.85 4.77
N LYS A 28 3.35 -17.83 5.42
CA LYS A 28 3.09 -17.53 6.81
C LYS A 28 2.12 -16.37 6.89
N LEU A 29 1.21 -16.44 7.85
CA LEU A 29 0.35 -15.33 8.19
C LEU A 29 1.16 -14.31 8.99
N VAL A 30 1.21 -13.09 8.50
CA VAL A 30 1.87 -11.95 9.15
C VAL A 30 0.80 -10.93 9.51
N ASP A 31 0.75 -10.56 10.78
CA ASP A 31 -0.15 -9.58 11.36
C ASP A 31 0.63 -8.51 12.14
N ALA A 32 -0.10 -7.57 12.74
CA ALA A 32 0.48 -6.49 13.54
C ALA A 32 1.36 -6.99 14.72
N SER A 33 1.10 -8.19 15.25
CA SER A 33 1.83 -8.74 16.39
C SER A 33 3.15 -9.41 16.02
N ASN A 34 3.22 -10.12 14.88
CA ASN A 34 4.39 -10.91 14.51
C ASN A 34 5.21 -10.33 13.34
N VAL A 35 4.76 -9.24 12.72
CA VAL A 35 5.46 -8.60 11.59
C VAL A 35 6.89 -8.18 11.91
N LEU A 36 7.19 -7.81 13.15
CA LEU A 36 8.53 -7.39 13.56
C LEU A 36 9.48 -8.59 13.64
N ASP A 37 9.01 -9.73 14.14
CA ASP A 37 9.85 -10.92 14.29
C ASP A 37 10.08 -11.60 12.94
N GLU A 38 9.03 -11.72 12.12
CA GLU A 38 9.10 -12.44 10.84
C GLU A 38 9.72 -11.59 9.72
N LEU A 39 9.63 -10.26 9.78
CA LEU A 39 10.11 -9.32 8.75
C LEU A 39 11.03 -8.22 9.33
N ALA A 40 11.89 -8.57 10.29
CA ALA A 40 12.87 -7.67 10.91
C ALA A 40 13.86 -7.04 9.91
N ASP A 41 14.18 -7.79 8.85
CA ASP A 41 15.07 -7.43 7.74
C ASP A 41 14.39 -6.56 6.67
N PHE A 42 13.06 -6.48 6.66
CA PHE A 42 12.36 -5.65 5.70
C PHE A 42 12.63 -4.17 6.00
N PRO A 43 12.80 -3.29 5.00
CA PRO A 43 13.16 -1.90 5.23
C PRO A 43 12.09 -1.06 5.93
N VAL A 44 12.56 -0.10 6.71
CA VAL A 44 11.75 1.02 7.21
C VAL A 44 11.71 2.11 6.15
N LEU A 45 10.50 2.50 5.74
CA LEU A 45 10.29 3.46 4.66
C LEU A 45 9.64 4.74 5.19
N SER A 46 10.23 5.89 4.89
CA SER A 46 9.60 7.19 5.13
C SER A 46 8.44 7.42 4.15
N MET A 47 7.50 8.29 4.51
CA MET A 47 6.43 8.70 3.58
C MET A 47 6.97 9.33 2.30
N ASP A 48 8.12 10.01 2.35
CA ASP A 48 8.73 10.60 1.17
C ASP A 48 9.29 9.53 0.23
N LYS A 49 9.91 8.48 0.78
CA LYS A 49 10.35 7.34 -0.02
C LYS A 49 9.17 6.62 -0.66
N LEU A 50 8.09 6.44 0.09
CA LEU A 50 6.84 5.88 -0.43
C LEU A 50 6.24 6.74 -1.55
N ARG A 51 6.28 8.08 -1.43
CA ARG A 51 5.81 9.01 -2.48
C ARG A 51 6.65 8.91 -3.74
N GLU A 52 7.96 8.77 -3.59
CA GLU A 52 8.89 8.56 -4.72
C GLU A 52 8.53 7.28 -5.48
N ILE A 53 8.36 6.16 -4.76
CA ILE A 53 8.03 4.85 -5.34
C ILE A 53 6.67 4.87 -6.04
N THR A 54 5.66 5.44 -5.39
CA THR A 54 4.27 5.46 -5.88
C THR A 54 4.02 6.52 -6.97
N MET A 55 4.99 7.39 -7.23
CA MET A 55 4.84 8.58 -8.08
C MET A 55 3.70 9.51 -7.64
N GLY A 56 3.57 9.70 -6.32
CA GLY A 56 2.63 10.65 -5.73
C GLY A 56 1.65 10.05 -4.74
N VAL A 57 0.77 10.91 -4.22
CA VAL A 57 0.03 10.60 -2.99
C VAL A 57 -1.21 9.73 -3.19
N TYR A 58 -1.69 9.56 -4.43
CA TYR A 58 -2.99 8.92 -4.66
C TYR A 58 -3.02 7.48 -4.14
N GLN A 59 -2.05 6.66 -4.52
CA GLN A 59 -2.00 5.26 -4.07
C GLN A 59 -1.76 5.16 -2.55
N LEU A 60 -0.99 6.09 -1.98
CA LEU A 60 -0.73 6.15 -0.54
C LEU A 60 -1.96 6.55 0.26
N LYS A 61 -2.80 7.45 -0.25
CA LYS A 61 -4.07 7.80 0.39
C LYS A 61 -5.06 6.63 0.38
N GLN A 62 -4.98 5.75 -0.61
CA GLN A 62 -5.83 4.57 -0.72
C GLN A 62 -5.33 3.39 0.14
N ALA A 63 -4.02 3.29 0.38
CA ALA A 63 -3.40 2.19 1.12
C ALA A 63 -4.04 1.90 2.50
N PRO A 64 -4.31 2.89 3.37
CA PRO A 64 -4.96 2.63 4.67
C PRO A 64 -6.35 2.01 4.55
N ASN A 65 -7.16 2.49 3.60
CA ASN A 65 -8.49 1.94 3.38
C ASN A 65 -8.41 0.52 2.82
N TYR A 66 -7.45 0.27 1.93
CA TYR A 66 -7.19 -1.07 1.40
C TYR A 66 -6.84 -2.04 2.53
N VAL A 67 -5.91 -1.66 3.40
CA VAL A 67 -5.50 -2.45 4.57
C VAL A 67 -6.70 -2.75 5.45
N ARG A 68 -7.53 -1.75 5.74
CA ARG A 68 -8.74 -1.89 6.57
C ARG A 68 -9.81 -2.79 5.96
N GLU A 69 -10.04 -2.69 4.65
CA GLU A 69 -10.98 -3.56 3.92
C GLU A 69 -10.59 -5.04 3.98
N HIS A 70 -9.34 -5.33 4.33
CA HIS A 70 -8.77 -6.67 4.41
C HIS A 70 -8.31 -7.01 5.84
N GLU A 71 -8.81 -6.28 6.84
CA GLU A 71 -8.69 -6.70 8.23
C GLU A 71 -9.50 -8.00 8.43
N GLY A 72 -8.89 -8.98 9.08
CA GLY A 72 -9.58 -10.21 9.52
C GLY A 72 -10.62 -9.92 10.59
N GLU A 73 -11.29 -10.97 11.08
CA GLU A 73 -12.32 -10.87 12.12
C GLU A 73 -11.79 -10.21 13.42
N ASP A 74 -10.50 -10.35 13.68
CA ASP A 74 -9.79 -9.74 14.81
C ASP A 74 -9.40 -8.26 14.59
N GLY A 75 -9.78 -7.66 13.46
CA GLY A 75 -9.46 -6.27 13.11
C GLY A 75 -7.98 -6.05 12.75
N LYS A 76 -7.24 -7.12 12.45
CA LYS A 76 -5.83 -7.05 12.03
C LYS A 76 -5.70 -7.33 10.54
N PHE A 77 -4.87 -6.56 9.85
CA PHE A 77 -4.56 -6.82 8.45
C PHE A 77 -3.71 -8.07 8.30
N GLU A 78 -4.28 -9.08 7.65
CA GLU A 78 -3.67 -10.39 7.48
C GLU A 78 -2.95 -10.49 6.13
N LEU A 79 -1.62 -10.58 6.18
CA LEU A 79 -0.80 -10.78 5.00
C LEU A 79 -0.24 -12.19 4.95
N TYR A 80 -0.49 -12.88 3.85
CA TYR A 80 0.18 -14.15 3.57
C TYR A 80 1.52 -13.87 2.90
N VAL A 81 2.60 -13.97 3.66
CA VAL A 81 3.96 -13.64 3.24
C VAL A 81 4.80 -14.91 3.09
N CYS A 82 5.66 -14.93 2.09
CA CYS A 82 6.70 -15.93 1.93
C CYS A 82 8.01 -15.25 1.50
N LYS A 83 9.09 -15.49 2.27
CA LYS A 83 10.45 -15.12 1.87
C LYS A 83 10.97 -16.15 0.86
N ILE A 84 11.06 -15.76 -0.41
CA ILE A 84 11.56 -16.65 -1.47
C ILE A 84 13.08 -16.73 -1.43
N LYS A 85 13.72 -15.60 -1.13
CA LYS A 85 15.16 -15.40 -0.90
C LYS A 85 15.29 -14.36 0.22
N ALA A 86 16.50 -14.14 0.75
CA ALA A 86 16.76 -13.15 1.81
C ALA A 86 16.10 -11.80 1.52
N ASN A 87 16.15 -11.38 0.26
CA ASN A 87 15.80 -10.03 -0.19
C ASN A 87 14.62 -10.01 -1.18
N LEU A 88 13.80 -11.07 -1.21
CA LEU A 88 12.66 -11.19 -2.11
C LEU A 88 11.43 -11.74 -1.40
N LEU A 89 10.46 -10.86 -1.13
CA LEU A 89 9.16 -11.24 -0.61
C LEU A 89 8.20 -11.64 -1.73
N LYS A 90 7.39 -12.66 -1.46
CA LYS A 90 6.21 -13.04 -2.21
C LYS A 90 5.01 -12.95 -1.28
N ILE A 91 4.01 -12.15 -1.65
CA ILE A 91 2.88 -11.82 -0.80
C ILE A 91 1.60 -12.07 -1.59
N LYS A 92 0.62 -12.72 -0.97
CA LYS A 92 -0.72 -12.86 -1.54
C LYS A 92 -1.65 -11.83 -0.93
N ILE A 93 -2.37 -11.11 -1.79
CA ILE A 93 -3.34 -10.10 -1.40
C ILE A 93 -4.62 -10.32 -2.22
N GLN A 94 -5.78 -10.21 -1.58
CA GLN A 94 -7.05 -10.28 -2.32
C GLN A 94 -7.26 -9.01 -3.14
N SER A 95 -8.10 -9.06 -4.17
CA SER A 95 -8.46 -7.91 -4.99
C SER A 95 -9.58 -7.12 -4.35
N ARG A 96 -9.47 -5.79 -4.34
CA ARG A 96 -10.54 -4.88 -3.91
C ARG A 96 -11.86 -5.05 -4.67
N HIS A 97 -11.79 -5.49 -5.92
CA HIS A 97 -12.98 -5.56 -6.79
C HIS A 97 -13.63 -6.95 -6.81
N SER A 98 -12.99 -7.96 -6.21
CA SER A 98 -13.53 -9.31 -6.17
C SER A 98 -12.85 -10.17 -5.12
N ASN A 99 -13.65 -10.67 -4.16
CA ASN A 99 -13.19 -11.59 -3.12
C ASN A 99 -12.69 -12.94 -3.66
N LYS A 100 -13.05 -13.29 -4.91
CA LYS A 100 -12.60 -14.53 -5.57
C LYS A 100 -11.21 -14.38 -6.19
N LEU A 101 -10.79 -13.14 -6.48
CA LEU A 101 -9.55 -12.86 -7.18
C LEU A 101 -8.47 -12.46 -6.18
N SER A 102 -7.34 -13.15 -6.22
CA SER A 102 -6.14 -12.75 -5.49
C SER A 102 -5.00 -12.42 -6.45
N HIS A 103 -4.20 -11.45 -6.04
CA HIS A 103 -2.98 -11.05 -6.72
C HIS A 103 -1.76 -11.45 -5.89
N THR A 104 -0.68 -11.77 -6.58
CA THR A 104 0.61 -12.03 -5.96
C THR A 104 1.48 -10.80 -6.17
N VAL A 105 2.04 -10.29 -5.09
CA VAL A 105 2.97 -9.16 -5.06
C VAL A 105 4.36 -9.69 -4.73
N PHE A 106 5.35 -9.22 -5.47
CA PHE A 106 6.77 -9.48 -5.26
C PHE A 106 7.47 -8.16 -4.95
N ILE A 107 8.30 -8.15 -3.92
CA ILE A 107 9.07 -6.97 -3.51
C ILE A 107 10.52 -7.40 -3.29
N SER A 108 11.43 -6.75 -4.02
CA SER A 108 12.88 -6.89 -3.86
C SER A 108 13.40 -5.69 -3.09
N TYR A 109 14.27 -5.93 -2.12
CA TYR A 109 14.88 -4.91 -1.27
C TYR A 109 16.34 -5.23 -0.99
N SER A 110 17.16 -4.23 -0.71
CA SER A 110 18.58 -4.42 -0.39
C SER A 110 18.79 -4.63 1.11
N ASP A 111 19.94 -5.20 1.47
CA ASP A 111 20.40 -5.29 2.87
C ASP A 111 20.61 -3.90 3.50
N GLU A 112 20.83 -2.88 2.67
CA GLU A 112 20.94 -1.47 3.07
C GLU A 112 19.59 -0.82 3.38
N GLY A 113 18.48 -1.54 3.11
CA GLY A 113 17.14 -1.09 3.43
C GLY A 113 16.45 -0.28 2.33
N ASP A 114 16.84 -0.45 1.07
CA ASP A 114 16.21 0.22 -0.06
C ASP A 114 15.30 -0.73 -0.87
N ILE A 115 14.21 -0.21 -1.44
CA ILE A 115 13.37 -0.97 -2.36
C ILE A 115 13.98 -0.94 -3.76
N GLU A 116 14.45 -2.10 -4.22
CA GLU A 116 15.09 -2.26 -5.53
C GLU A 116 14.09 -2.43 -6.67
N GLY A 117 12.95 -3.08 -6.39
CA GLY A 117 11.93 -3.32 -7.40
C GLY A 117 10.70 -4.06 -6.89
N TRP A 118 9.65 -4.04 -7.69
CA TRP A 118 8.39 -4.72 -7.39
C TRP A 118 7.75 -5.29 -8.65
N TYR A 119 6.91 -6.30 -8.45
CA TYR A 119 6.02 -6.82 -9.48
C TYR A 119 4.72 -7.30 -8.84
N CYS A 120 3.59 -7.00 -9.45
CA CYS A 120 2.30 -7.54 -9.03
C CYS A 120 1.59 -8.19 -10.22
N THR A 121 0.88 -9.29 -9.98
CA THR A 121 0.15 -10.01 -11.04
C THR A 121 -1.13 -9.31 -11.52
N CYS A 122 -1.47 -8.14 -10.95
CA CYS A 122 -2.58 -7.34 -11.47
C CYS A 122 -2.23 -6.65 -12.80
N LYS A 123 -3.24 -6.17 -13.54
CA LYS A 123 -3.08 -5.53 -14.86
C LYS A 123 -2.04 -4.40 -14.90
N SER A 124 -1.89 -3.65 -13.81
CA SER A 124 -0.95 -2.52 -13.71
C SER A 124 0.32 -2.85 -12.92
N GLY A 125 0.52 -4.10 -12.50
CA GLY A 125 1.58 -4.47 -11.56
C GLY A 125 2.96 -4.66 -12.19
N ALA A 126 3.05 -4.66 -13.52
CA ALA A 126 4.32 -4.71 -14.27
C ALA A 126 4.96 -3.33 -14.50
N ARG A 127 4.32 -2.24 -14.05
CA ARG A 127 4.86 -0.88 -14.22
C ARG A 127 6.24 -0.76 -13.56
N VAL A 128 7.16 -0.11 -14.25
CA VAL A 128 8.54 0.15 -13.80
C VAL A 128 8.71 1.53 -13.16
N VAL A 129 7.74 2.42 -13.34
CA VAL A 129 7.64 3.69 -12.63
C VAL A 129 6.23 3.83 -12.09
N GLY A 130 6.13 4.17 -10.80
CA GLY A 130 4.88 4.07 -10.06
C GLY A 130 4.48 2.61 -9.80
N CYS A 131 3.42 2.41 -9.04
CA CYS A 131 2.95 1.07 -8.72
C CYS A 131 1.42 1.00 -8.66
N CYS A 132 0.89 -0.21 -8.55
CA CYS A 132 -0.53 -0.44 -8.35
C CYS A 132 -0.91 -0.29 -6.87
N ALA A 133 -2.21 -0.18 -6.59
CA ALA A 133 -2.73 -0.10 -5.22
C ALA A 133 -2.26 -1.28 -4.33
N HIS A 134 -2.15 -2.48 -4.90
CA HIS A 134 -1.67 -3.66 -4.17
C HIS A 134 -0.25 -3.46 -3.63
N VAL A 135 0.69 -3.06 -4.50
CA VAL A 135 2.08 -2.82 -4.10
C VAL A 135 2.18 -1.65 -3.13
N ALA A 136 1.46 -0.56 -3.38
CA ALA A 136 1.44 0.60 -2.50
C ALA A 136 0.94 0.25 -1.09
N SER A 137 -0.12 -0.55 -0.99
CA SER A 137 -0.70 -0.96 0.29
C SER A 137 0.24 -1.84 1.09
N VAL A 138 0.91 -2.78 0.42
CA VAL A 138 1.92 -3.64 1.05
C VAL A 138 3.12 -2.83 1.53
N LEU A 139 3.68 -1.95 0.68
CA LEU A 139 4.82 -1.10 1.05
C LEU A 139 4.46 -0.12 2.17
N TRP A 140 3.26 0.44 2.16
CA TRP A 140 2.80 1.32 3.22
C TRP A 140 2.63 0.56 4.54
N TYR A 141 1.98 -0.61 4.51
CA TYR A 141 1.78 -1.40 5.73
C TYR A 141 3.09 -1.90 6.33
N LEU A 142 3.90 -2.59 5.51
CA LEU A 142 5.15 -3.20 5.95
C LEU A 142 6.26 -2.17 6.14
N GLY A 143 6.34 -1.10 5.33
CA GLY A 143 7.45 -0.15 5.41
C GLY A 143 7.20 0.98 6.41
N TYR A 144 5.95 1.40 6.61
CA TYR A 144 5.61 2.60 7.37
C TYR A 144 4.65 2.31 8.55
N GLN A 145 3.49 1.71 8.30
CA GLN A 145 2.44 1.58 9.32
C GLN A 145 2.85 0.71 10.52
N ARG A 146 3.65 -0.33 10.31
CA ARG A 146 4.13 -1.19 11.40
C ARG A 146 4.93 -0.42 12.47
N LEU A 147 5.49 0.75 12.13
CA LEU A 147 6.19 1.62 13.07
C LEU A 147 5.22 2.53 13.83
N GLU A 148 4.17 3.04 13.18
CA GLU A 148 3.14 3.82 13.87
C GLU A 148 2.45 2.99 14.96
N GLN A 149 2.29 1.67 14.75
CA GLN A 149 1.78 0.75 15.77
C GLN A 149 2.70 0.63 17.01
N GLN A 150 4.02 0.84 16.87
CA GLN A 150 4.92 0.93 18.04
C GLN A 150 4.69 2.23 18.83
N SER A 151 4.30 3.31 18.15
CA SER A 151 4.12 4.64 18.76
C SER A 151 2.74 4.89 19.39
N GLY A 152 1.82 3.91 19.33
CA GLY A 152 0.49 4.00 19.95
C GLY A 152 -0.49 5.00 19.30
N SER A 153 -0.10 5.72 18.25
CA SER A 153 -0.93 6.76 17.63
C SER A 153 -1.81 6.19 16.51
N ARG A 154 -2.89 5.48 16.88
CA ARG A 154 -3.93 5.11 15.91
C ARG A 154 -4.80 6.33 15.64
N ARG A 155 -4.60 7.02 14.52
CA ARG A 155 -5.51 8.12 14.10
C ARG A 155 -6.83 7.52 13.64
N ASP A 156 -7.87 7.67 14.46
CA ASP A 156 -9.23 7.27 14.09
C ASP A 156 -9.77 8.23 13.01
N PHE A 157 -9.76 7.80 11.76
CA PHE A 157 -10.28 8.61 10.64
C PHE A 157 -11.78 8.91 10.78
N LYS A 158 -12.51 8.10 11.56
CA LYS A 158 -13.95 8.28 11.83
C LYS A 158 -14.27 9.62 12.50
N THR A 159 -13.36 10.23 13.25
CA THR A 159 -13.58 11.55 13.86
C THR A 159 -13.36 12.72 12.90
N SER A 160 -12.86 12.48 11.69
CA SER A 160 -12.65 13.52 10.67
C SER A 160 -13.77 13.63 9.63
N VAL A 161 -14.72 12.68 9.63
CA VAL A 161 -15.89 12.72 8.74
C VAL A 161 -16.98 13.53 9.45
N LEU A 162 -17.16 14.77 9.02
CA LEU A 162 -18.30 15.59 9.44
C LEU A 162 -19.58 15.07 8.78
N ASP A 163 -20.68 15.08 9.53
CA ASP A 163 -22.00 14.67 9.03
C ASP A 163 -22.47 15.61 7.93
N ALA A 164 -22.96 15.04 6.83
CA ALA A 164 -23.50 15.78 5.69
C ALA A 164 -24.80 16.53 6.02
N SER A 165 -25.41 16.27 7.18
CA SER A 165 -26.53 17.05 7.71
C SER A 165 -26.14 18.45 8.20
N HIS A 166 -24.85 18.73 8.38
CA HIS A 166 -24.36 20.02 8.88
C HIS A 166 -24.34 21.08 7.76
N ILE A 167 -25.51 21.69 7.51
CA ILE A 167 -25.63 22.87 6.65
C ILE A 167 -25.09 24.06 7.45
N PRO A 168 -24.01 24.74 7.02
CA PRO A 168 -23.58 25.98 7.68
C PRO A 168 -24.72 26.99 7.57
N SER A 169 -25.08 27.63 8.69
CA SER A 169 -26.04 28.73 8.69
C SER A 169 -25.50 29.83 7.78
N SER A 170 -26.19 30.08 6.68
CA SER A 170 -25.96 31.27 5.87
C SER A 170 -26.24 32.47 6.78
N ASP A 171 -25.19 33.18 7.19
CA ASP A 171 -25.39 34.55 7.69
C ASP A 171 -25.97 35.33 6.52
N GLU A 172 -27.25 35.70 6.64
CA GLU A 172 -27.97 36.56 5.71
C GLU A 172 -27.17 37.86 5.58
N SER A 173 -26.41 37.99 4.48
CA SER A 173 -25.76 39.24 4.14
C SER A 173 -26.84 40.17 3.60
N ASP A 174 -27.28 41.11 4.43
CA ASP A 174 -28.15 42.23 4.04
C ASP A 174 -27.53 42.97 2.82
N CYS A 175 -28.07 42.69 1.64
CA CYS A 175 -27.82 43.46 0.43
C CYS A 175 -29.12 44.20 0.09
N ASP A 176 -29.36 45.31 0.78
CA ASP A 176 -30.42 46.24 0.40
C ASP A 176 -29.84 47.64 0.26
N SER A 177 -29.43 48.00 -0.96
CA SER A 177 -29.33 49.38 -1.44
C SER A 177 -29.29 49.39 -2.97
N LEU A 178 -30.45 49.49 -3.63
CA LEU A 178 -30.55 50.00 -4.99
C LEU A 178 -30.80 51.52 -4.94
N PRO A 179 -30.05 52.36 -5.66
CA PRO A 179 -30.44 53.74 -5.91
C PRO A 179 -31.17 53.82 -7.25
N GLU A 180 -32.41 54.32 -7.26
CA GLU A 180 -33.02 54.84 -8.49
C GLU A 180 -33.70 56.19 -8.24
N GLU A 181 -33.11 57.18 -8.92
CA GLU A 181 -33.54 58.52 -9.37
C GLU A 181 -34.10 59.58 -8.40
#